data_AF-A0AAD2CYK3-F1
#
_entry.id   AF-A0AAD2CYK3-F1
#
_cell.length_a   1.000
_cell.length_b   1.000
_cell.length_c   1.000
_cell.angle_alpha   90.00
_cell.angle_beta   90.00
_cell.angle_gamma   90.00
#
_symmetry.space_group_name_H-M   'P 1'
#
loop_
_entity.id
_entity.type
_entity.pdbx_description
1 polymer ?
#
loop_
_entity_poly.entity_id
_entity_poly.type
_entity_poly.pdbx_seq_one_letter_code
_entity_poly.pdbx_strand_id
1 'polypeptide(L)'
;MLVLPPRIVASVWLATSALLASEPTPIPNGIDTNTAVVGTGTSTAFIASASNTLKTQTYDLGNGSVTLSNPLEISVSKNSAKEGRKNYNQSELIRLRDPTLLGSGGGGAVFGYIRDGSSSSLPDVAVKISWSGSAKSVRNECHVLQVLEERGVSTGVEKCLTSLDYPFGDSNRAMIAMEPVVVGKSVSNIADLPTPALRETAVDQLMRIMLQMMAAGVVTTDVQPLISTETGSVLLIDMTEAQEISSTPTFVDLALATSFTSEIWNLVPEDLVQLASNSLLSEWKLLEKSNDRHQWSASIVQILKDQPLLSEVAADYIGEYSDGRK
;
A
#
# COMPACT_ATOMS: atom_id res chain seq x y z
N MET A 1 23.28 -21.73 -38.03
CA MET A 1 22.34 -20.64 -38.37
C MET A 1 20.95 -21.13 -37.99
N LEU A 2 20.56 -20.92 -36.73
CA LEU A 2 19.31 -21.42 -36.15
C LEU A 2 18.35 -20.24 -36.03
N VAL A 3 17.29 -20.27 -36.85
CA VAL A 3 16.21 -19.29 -36.85
C VAL A 3 15.26 -19.67 -35.73
N LEU A 4 15.16 -18.83 -34.71
CA LEU A 4 14.15 -18.95 -33.65
C LEU A 4 12.80 -18.42 -34.18
N PRO A 5 11.66 -19.07 -33.83
CA PRO A 5 10.35 -18.62 -34.26
C PRO A 5 9.87 -17.40 -33.46
N PRO A 6 8.99 -16.56 -34.03
CA PRO A 6 8.42 -15.42 -33.33
C PRO A 6 7.47 -15.89 -32.23
N ARG A 7 7.68 -15.40 -31.00
CA ARG A 7 6.70 -15.54 -29.91
C ARG A 7 5.58 -14.54 -30.11
N ILE A 8 4.41 -15.02 -30.53
CA ILE A 8 3.15 -14.28 -30.47
C ILE A 8 2.62 -14.42 -29.04
N VAL A 9 2.75 -13.37 -28.24
CA VAL A 9 2.06 -13.26 -26.95
C VAL A 9 0.88 -12.32 -27.19
N ALA A 10 -0.32 -12.90 -27.28
CA ALA A 10 -1.56 -12.14 -27.33
C ALA A 10 -1.95 -11.76 -25.88
N SER A 11 -1.53 -10.58 -25.45
CA SER A 11 -1.99 -9.99 -24.19
C SER A 11 -3.36 -9.36 -24.42
N VAL A 12 -4.42 -10.00 -23.92
CA VAL A 12 -5.74 -9.40 -23.80
C VAL A 12 -5.68 -8.45 -22.60
N TRP A 13 -5.42 -7.18 -22.87
CA TRP A 13 -5.52 -6.10 -21.88
C TRP A 13 -7.00 -5.76 -21.65
N LEU A 14 -7.50 -6.02 -20.44
CA LEU A 14 -8.66 -5.30 -19.92
C LEU A 14 -8.14 -3.99 -19.31
N ALA A 15 -7.95 -3.01 -20.18
CA ALA A 15 -7.83 -1.63 -19.77
C ALA A 15 -9.14 -1.20 -19.10
N THR A 16 -9.08 -0.85 -17.83
CA THR A 16 -10.05 0.10 -17.25
C THR A 16 -9.30 1.26 -16.63
N SER A 17 -8.57 1.99 -17.46
CA SER A 17 -8.24 3.39 -17.19
C SER A 17 -9.46 4.22 -17.53
N ALA A 18 -10.19 4.66 -16.50
CA ALA A 18 -11.16 5.73 -16.58
C ALA A 18 -11.17 6.37 -15.19
N LEU A 19 -11.14 7.68 -15.00
CA LEU A 19 -11.06 8.87 -15.83
C LEU A 19 -10.97 9.98 -14.76
N LEU A 20 -10.34 11.11 -15.07
CA LEU A 20 -10.36 12.34 -14.25
C LEU A 20 -11.68 12.51 -13.49
N ALA A 21 -11.65 12.37 -12.15
CA ALA A 21 -12.78 12.69 -11.32
C ALA A 21 -13.01 14.20 -11.40
N SER A 22 -14.13 14.60 -12.02
CA SER A 22 -14.73 15.91 -11.76
C SER A 22 -14.94 16.04 -10.25
N GLU A 23 -14.47 17.15 -9.66
CA GLU A 23 -14.65 17.45 -8.24
C GLU A 23 -16.12 17.21 -7.83
N PRO A 24 -16.41 16.30 -6.88
CA PRO A 24 -17.75 16.16 -6.35
C PRO A 24 -18.07 17.42 -5.54
N THR A 25 -18.99 18.23 -6.05
CA THR A 25 -19.58 19.35 -5.29
C THR A 25 -20.33 18.80 -4.08
N PRO A 26 -20.00 19.23 -2.84
CA PRO A 26 -20.76 18.84 -1.67
C PRO A 26 -22.18 19.40 -1.79
N ILE A 27 -23.19 18.52 -1.69
CA ILE A 27 -24.59 18.94 -1.53
C ILE A 27 -24.76 19.40 -0.08
N PRO A 28 -25.10 20.68 0.19
CA PRO A 28 -25.40 21.11 1.54
C PRO A 28 -26.74 20.51 1.99
N ASN A 29 -26.71 19.62 2.97
CA ASN A 29 -27.92 19.13 3.63
C ASN A 29 -28.52 20.23 4.53
N GLY A 30 -29.78 20.55 4.26
CA GLY A 30 -30.83 20.74 5.27
C GLY A 30 -30.72 21.94 6.20
N ILE A 31 -31.52 22.97 5.92
CA ILE A 31 -31.86 24.04 6.87
C ILE A 31 -32.76 23.45 7.96
N ASP A 32 -32.27 23.41 9.20
CA ASP A 32 -33.12 23.20 10.38
C ASP A 32 -33.88 24.50 10.68
N THR A 33 -35.16 24.56 10.27
CA THR A 33 -36.09 25.59 10.74
C THR A 33 -36.54 25.26 12.17
N ASN A 34 -35.88 25.84 13.16
CA ASN A 34 -36.41 25.92 14.52
C ASN A 34 -37.24 27.18 14.69
N THR A 35 -38.55 27.00 14.69
CA THR A 35 -39.56 28.01 15.05
C THR A 35 -39.44 28.33 16.54
N ALA A 36 -39.00 29.54 16.88
CA ALA A 36 -38.93 30.00 18.26
C ALA A 36 -40.33 30.37 18.78
N VAL A 37 -40.83 29.59 19.74
CA VAL A 37 -41.97 29.97 20.60
C VAL A 37 -41.41 30.75 21.79
N VAL A 38 -41.81 32.02 21.91
CA VAL A 38 -41.45 32.90 23.03
C VAL A 38 -42.32 32.52 24.24
N GLY A 39 -41.67 31.97 25.28
CA GLY A 39 -42.26 31.77 26.60
C GLY A 39 -41.34 32.37 27.66
N THR A 40 -41.80 33.42 28.33
CA THR A 40 -41.12 34.07 29.44
C THR A 40 -41.15 33.17 30.68
N GLY A 41 -39.99 32.61 31.06
CA GLY A 41 -39.83 31.79 32.25
C GLY A 41 -38.39 31.81 32.77
N THR A 42 -38.28 32.09 34.07
CA THR A 42 -37.11 32.15 34.96
C THR A 42 -35.89 31.30 34.56
N SER A 43 -34.74 31.96 34.40
CA SER A 43 -33.45 31.35 34.03
C SER A 43 -32.83 30.54 35.17
N THR A 44 -32.85 29.22 35.04
CA THR A 44 -31.81 28.33 35.58
C THR A 44 -30.76 28.14 34.49
N ALA A 45 -29.52 28.55 34.76
CA ALA A 45 -28.39 28.35 33.86
C ALA A 45 -28.03 26.85 33.82
N PHE A 46 -28.51 26.15 32.80
CA PHE A 46 -27.94 24.87 32.41
C PHE A 46 -26.65 25.17 31.64
N ILE A 47 -25.51 24.70 32.16
CA ILE A 47 -24.31 24.55 31.36
C ILE A 47 -24.61 23.41 30.38
N ALA A 48 -25.11 23.76 29.19
CA ALA A 48 -25.18 22.82 28.08
C ALA A 48 -23.72 22.51 27.69
N SER A 49 -23.25 21.30 27.98
CA SER A 49 -22.03 20.80 27.39
C SER A 49 -22.24 20.79 25.88
N ALA A 50 -21.42 21.55 25.14
CA ALA A 50 -21.42 21.55 23.69
C ALA A 50 -21.21 20.10 23.22
N SER A 51 -22.30 19.46 22.79
CA SER A 51 -22.22 18.20 22.07
C SER A 51 -21.61 18.55 20.72
N ASN A 52 -20.30 18.35 20.57
CA ASN A 52 -19.61 18.44 19.28
C ASN A 52 -20.35 17.50 18.34
N THR A 53 -21.24 18.06 17.51
CA THR A 53 -22.05 17.28 16.59
C THR A 53 -21.08 16.78 15.53
N LEU A 54 -20.77 15.49 15.57
CA LEU A 54 -19.91 14.84 14.56
C LEU A 54 -20.48 15.14 13.18
N LYS A 55 -19.77 15.98 12.42
CA LYS A 55 -20.17 16.29 11.05
C LYS A 55 -19.89 15.04 10.22
N THR A 56 -20.92 14.49 9.60
CA THR A 56 -20.77 13.39 8.65
C THR A 56 -20.83 13.94 7.23
N GLN A 57 -20.09 13.29 6.32
CA GLN A 57 -20.10 13.56 4.90
C GLN A 57 -20.30 12.25 4.15
N THR A 58 -21.20 12.25 3.18
CA THR A 58 -21.46 11.10 2.31
C THR A 58 -20.91 11.37 0.92
N TYR A 59 -20.25 10.38 0.35
CA TYR A 59 -19.67 10.35 -0.99
C TYR A 59 -20.40 9.28 -1.78
N ASP A 60 -21.12 9.68 -2.82
CA ASP A 60 -21.79 8.76 -3.74
C ASP A 60 -20.83 8.40 -4.87
N LEU A 61 -20.39 7.14 -4.89
CA LEU A 61 -19.40 6.61 -5.82
C LEU A 61 -20.03 5.54 -6.71
N GLY A 62 -19.37 5.19 -7.82
CA GLY A 62 -19.94 4.25 -8.81
C GLY A 62 -20.34 2.89 -8.25
N ASN A 63 -19.66 2.43 -7.19
CA ASN A 63 -19.89 1.12 -6.56
C ASN A 63 -20.69 1.21 -5.24
N GLY A 64 -21.22 2.39 -4.90
CA GLY A 64 -22.01 2.63 -3.69
C GLY A 64 -21.61 3.89 -2.94
N SER A 65 -22.26 4.14 -1.81
CA SER A 65 -22.02 5.34 -1.01
C SER A 65 -21.09 5.05 0.17
N VAL A 66 -20.29 6.05 0.55
CA VAL A 66 -19.41 6.01 1.74
C VAL A 66 -19.73 7.21 2.60
N THR A 67 -20.01 6.95 3.88
CA THR A 67 -20.21 7.97 4.90
C THR A 67 -19.00 8.01 5.81
N LEU A 68 -18.51 9.22 6.08
CA LEU A 68 -17.33 9.48 6.89
C LEU A 68 -17.66 10.54 7.92
N SER A 69 -17.05 10.44 9.11
CA SER A 69 -17.06 11.54 10.08
C SER A 69 -15.88 12.48 9.84
N ASN A 70 -16.08 13.75 10.20
CA ASN A 70 -15.03 14.76 10.28
C ASN A 70 -15.16 15.52 11.62
N PRO A 71 -14.26 15.28 12.59
CA PRO A 71 -13.11 14.38 12.51
C PRO A 71 -13.50 12.88 12.57
N LEU A 72 -12.63 12.03 12.06
CA LEU A 72 -12.61 10.59 12.28
C LEU A 72 -11.61 10.28 13.39
N GLU A 73 -12.06 9.61 14.45
CA GLU A 73 -11.18 9.19 15.55
C GLU A 73 -10.85 7.70 15.41
N ILE A 74 -9.56 7.36 15.34
CA ILE A 74 -9.09 5.98 15.27
C ILE A 74 -8.12 5.68 16.41
N SER A 75 -8.22 4.48 16.99
CA SER A 75 -7.25 4.00 17.98
C SER A 75 -6.18 3.18 17.28
N VAL A 76 -4.92 3.59 17.41
CA VAL A 76 -3.75 2.91 16.85
C VAL A 76 -2.98 2.24 17.99
N SER A 77 -2.76 0.94 17.88
CA SER A 77 -1.96 0.18 18.84
C SER A 77 -0.49 0.29 18.45
N LYS A 78 0.36 0.88 19.30
CA LYS A 78 1.80 0.91 19.07
C LYS A 78 2.46 -0.24 19.81
N ASN A 79 3.17 -1.08 19.06
CA ASN A 79 4.11 -2.04 19.62
C ASN A 79 5.37 -1.28 20.06
N SER A 80 5.39 -0.78 21.30
CA SER A 80 6.58 -0.11 21.84
C SER A 80 7.77 -1.07 21.84
N ALA A 81 8.83 -0.70 21.12
CA ALA A 81 10.07 -1.45 21.07
C ALA A 81 10.60 -1.65 22.50
N LYS A 82 10.95 -2.90 22.82
CA LYS A 82 11.38 -3.36 24.14
C LYS A 82 12.63 -2.61 24.64
N GLU A 83 12.44 -1.57 25.43
CA GLU A 83 13.42 -1.16 26.44
C GLU A 83 12.87 -1.50 27.83
N GLY A 84 13.25 -2.69 28.34
CA GLY A 84 13.09 -3.02 29.77
C GLY A 84 11.73 -3.60 30.20
N ARG A 85 11.56 -4.92 30.01
CA ARG A 85 10.75 -5.86 30.82
C ARG A 85 9.25 -5.63 31.07
N LYS A 86 8.59 -4.61 30.51
CA LYS A 86 7.12 -4.53 30.53
C LYS A 86 6.56 -4.12 29.18
N ASN A 87 5.88 -5.05 28.51
CA ASN A 87 5.08 -4.75 27.33
C ASN A 87 3.81 -4.03 27.80
N TYR A 88 3.82 -2.70 27.74
CA TYR A 88 2.58 -1.94 27.82
C TYR A 88 2.08 -1.73 26.40
N ASN A 89 0.93 -2.33 26.05
CA ASN A 89 0.22 -2.00 24.83
C ASN A 89 -0.28 -0.56 25.00
N GLN A 90 0.39 0.39 24.35
CA GLN A 90 -0.04 1.78 24.35
C GLN A 90 -0.91 1.99 23.12
N SER A 91 -2.18 2.30 23.35
CA SER A 91 -3.09 2.78 22.32
C SER A 91 -3.00 4.29 22.24
N GLU A 92 -2.80 4.81 21.04
CA GLU A 92 -2.85 6.24 20.74
C GLU A 92 -4.14 6.55 19.98
N LEU A 93 -4.90 7.54 20.46
CA LEU A 93 -6.05 8.05 19.73
C LEU A 93 -5.55 9.08 18.71
N ILE A 94 -5.75 8.79 17.43
CA ILE A 94 -5.44 9.70 16.33
C ILE A 94 -6.74 10.30 15.82
N ARG A 95 -6.76 11.62 15.66
CA ARG A 95 -7.86 12.36 15.03
C ARG A 95 -7.47 12.73 13.61
N LEU A 96 -8.34 12.39 12.68
CA LEU A 96 -8.16 12.56 11.25
C LEU A 96 -9.24 13.51 10.73
N ARG A 97 -8.85 14.58 10.06
CA ARG A 97 -9.79 15.60 9.55
C ARG A 97 -9.69 15.76 8.04
N ASP A 98 -10.69 16.46 7.50
CA ASP A 98 -10.76 16.92 6.11
C ASP A 98 -10.59 15.79 5.07
N PRO A 99 -11.50 14.78 5.07
CA PRO A 99 -11.43 13.67 4.13
C PRO A 99 -11.44 14.14 2.68
N THR A 100 -10.43 13.70 1.92
CA THR A 100 -10.30 13.96 0.48
C THR A 100 -10.30 12.64 -0.27
N LEU A 101 -11.21 12.44 -1.23
CA LEU A 101 -11.22 11.22 -2.03
C LEU A 101 -9.94 11.14 -2.87
N LEU A 102 -9.15 10.07 -2.69
CA LEU A 102 -7.94 9.81 -3.47
C LEU A 102 -8.23 8.89 -4.66
N GLY A 103 -9.16 7.94 -4.49
CA GLY A 103 -9.54 7.02 -5.55
C GLY A 103 -10.59 6.01 -5.11
N SER A 104 -11.19 5.31 -6.07
CA SER A 104 -12.13 4.22 -5.83
C SER A 104 -11.96 3.13 -6.89
N GLY A 105 -11.95 1.87 -6.48
CA GLY A 105 -11.76 0.71 -7.35
C GLY A 105 -12.64 -0.48 -6.96
N GLY A 106 -12.30 -1.68 -7.42
CA GLY A 106 -13.07 -2.90 -7.12
C GLY A 106 -13.04 -3.34 -5.65
N GLY A 107 -11.98 -3.01 -4.91
CA GLY A 107 -11.84 -3.34 -3.48
C GLY A 107 -12.55 -2.37 -2.53
N GLY A 108 -12.65 -1.09 -2.90
CA GLY A 108 -13.16 -0.06 -2.00
C GLY A 108 -12.92 1.35 -2.51
N ALA A 109 -13.03 2.32 -1.60
CA ALA A 109 -12.67 3.71 -1.81
C ALA A 109 -11.61 4.15 -0.79
N VAL A 110 -10.67 4.99 -1.22
CA VAL A 110 -9.54 5.48 -0.43
C VAL A 110 -9.66 6.98 -0.25
N PHE A 111 -9.53 7.43 0.99
CA PHE A 111 -9.64 8.83 1.38
C PHE A 111 -8.38 9.27 2.11
N GLY A 112 -7.80 10.39 1.71
CA GLY A 112 -6.71 11.04 2.41
C GLY A 112 -7.25 11.89 3.55
N TYR A 113 -6.58 11.85 4.69
CA TYR A 113 -6.88 12.64 5.88
C TYR A 113 -5.63 13.37 6.37
N ILE A 114 -5.87 14.51 7.01
CA ILE A 114 -4.84 15.27 7.74
C ILE A 114 -4.92 14.88 9.22
N ARG A 115 -3.80 14.47 9.82
CA ARG A 115 -3.70 14.24 11.26
C ARG A 115 -3.84 15.54 12.06
N ASP A 116 -4.63 15.54 13.13
CA ASP A 116 -4.68 16.67 14.06
C ASP A 116 -3.30 16.95 14.66
N GLY A 117 -2.93 18.22 14.72
CA GLY A 117 -1.59 18.64 15.15
C GLY A 117 -0.51 18.53 14.08
N SER A 118 -0.81 17.98 12.89
CA SER A 118 0.08 18.07 11.74
C SER A 118 0.21 19.54 11.30
N SER A 119 1.45 19.98 11.06
CA SER A 119 1.74 21.28 10.45
C SER A 119 1.44 21.30 8.94
N SER A 120 1.25 20.13 8.34
CA SER A 120 0.92 19.96 6.94
C SER A 120 -0.57 20.24 6.68
N SER A 121 -0.87 20.90 5.57
CA SER A 121 -2.22 20.99 5.01
C SER A 121 -2.53 19.84 4.05
N LEU A 122 -1.60 18.90 3.87
CA LEU A 122 -1.70 17.80 2.92
C LEU A 122 -1.95 16.49 3.68
N PRO A 123 -2.73 15.56 3.09
CA PRO A 123 -3.01 14.27 3.70
C PRO A 123 -1.74 13.50 4.05
N ASP A 124 -1.70 12.92 5.25
CA ASP A 124 -0.61 12.07 5.74
C ASP A 124 -1.08 10.65 6.10
N VAL A 125 -2.40 10.43 6.18
CA VAL A 125 -3.01 9.12 6.41
C VAL A 125 -4.03 8.82 5.32
N ALA A 126 -3.93 7.64 4.69
CA ALA A 126 -4.96 7.09 3.84
C ALA A 126 -5.91 6.23 4.66
N VAL A 127 -7.21 6.38 4.45
CA VAL A 127 -8.25 5.52 5.01
C VAL A 127 -8.95 4.83 3.86
N LYS A 128 -8.79 3.51 3.78
CA LYS A 128 -9.45 2.66 2.78
C LYS A 128 -10.68 2.02 3.39
N ILE A 129 -11.80 2.12 2.70
CA ILE A 129 -13.08 1.55 3.11
C ILE A 129 -13.52 0.57 2.05
N SER A 130 -13.66 -0.69 2.45
CA SER A 130 -14.05 -1.75 1.52
C SER A 130 -15.47 -1.55 1.00
N TRP A 131 -15.79 -2.15 -0.14
CA TRP A 131 -17.20 -2.48 -0.44
C TRP A 131 -17.66 -3.66 0.41
N SER A 132 -18.97 -3.91 0.50
CA SER A 132 -19.54 -4.93 1.38
C SER A 132 -19.08 -6.36 1.04
N GLY A 133 -18.64 -6.61 -0.20
CA GLY A 133 -18.05 -7.90 -0.62
C GLY A 133 -16.54 -8.01 -0.42
N SER A 134 -15.87 -6.91 -0.07
CA SER A 134 -14.40 -6.80 -0.14
C SER A 134 -13.74 -6.68 1.24
N ALA A 135 -14.51 -6.74 2.33
CA ALA A 135 -14.00 -6.51 3.68
C ALA A 135 -12.93 -7.51 4.12
N LYS A 136 -13.04 -8.78 3.72
CA LYS A 136 -12.01 -9.78 4.04
C LYS A 136 -10.68 -9.45 3.37
N SER A 137 -10.72 -9.04 2.10
CA SER A 137 -9.53 -8.69 1.33
C SER A 137 -8.86 -7.42 1.85
N VAL A 138 -9.64 -6.39 2.19
CA VAL A 138 -9.11 -5.16 2.82
C VAL A 138 -8.53 -5.42 4.21
N ARG A 139 -9.12 -6.31 5.02
CA ARG A 139 -8.48 -6.72 6.29
C ARG A 139 -7.19 -7.51 6.06
N ASN A 140 -7.14 -8.36 5.03
CA ASN A 140 -5.95 -9.10 4.65
C ASN A 140 -4.81 -8.17 4.24
N GLU A 141 -5.09 -7.13 3.47
CA GLU A 141 -4.13 -6.09 3.10
C GLU A 141 -3.46 -5.49 4.35
N CYS A 142 -4.25 -5.04 5.33
CA CYS A 142 -3.68 -4.52 6.59
C CYS A 142 -2.80 -5.55 7.32
N HIS A 143 -3.23 -6.82 7.35
CA HIS A 143 -2.46 -7.89 7.98
C HIS A 143 -1.11 -8.11 7.29
N VAL A 144 -1.09 -8.17 5.96
CA VAL A 144 0.15 -8.36 5.19
C VAL A 144 1.09 -7.16 5.36
N LEU A 145 0.57 -5.94 5.37
CA LEU A 145 1.37 -4.74 5.64
C LEU A 145 2.03 -4.77 7.04
N GLN A 146 1.32 -5.28 8.05
CA GLN A 146 1.89 -5.48 9.38
C GLN A 146 2.99 -6.54 9.37
N VAL A 147 2.80 -7.64 8.65
CA VAL A 147 3.82 -8.70 8.50
C VAL A 147 5.09 -8.15 7.82
N LEU A 148 4.93 -7.34 6.77
CA LEU A 148 6.03 -6.67 6.08
C LEU A 148 6.82 -5.77 7.04
N GLU A 149 6.14 -4.95 7.83
CA GLU A 149 6.77 -4.07 8.83
C GLU A 149 7.49 -4.88 9.92
N GLU A 150 6.86 -5.91 10.47
CA GLU A 150 7.45 -6.80 11.49
C GLU A 150 8.72 -7.51 10.99
N ARG A 151 8.77 -7.81 9.69
CA ARG A 151 9.92 -8.46 9.02
C ARG A 151 10.93 -7.46 8.46
N GLY A 152 10.76 -6.17 8.76
CA GLY A 152 11.76 -5.13 8.52
C GLY A 152 11.63 -4.41 7.17
N VAL A 153 10.56 -4.64 6.42
CA VAL A 153 10.24 -3.86 5.22
C VAL A 153 9.65 -2.53 5.68
N SER A 154 10.48 -1.50 5.69
CA SER A 154 10.16 -0.19 6.29
C SER A 154 9.89 0.91 5.28
N THR A 155 10.14 0.66 3.99
CA THR A 155 10.00 1.63 2.90
C THR A 155 9.42 1.00 1.65
N GLY A 156 8.77 1.81 0.82
CA GLY A 156 8.31 1.41 -0.51
C GLY A 156 7.03 0.57 -0.55
N VAL A 157 6.44 0.31 0.61
CA VAL A 157 5.08 -0.21 0.78
C VAL A 157 4.35 0.66 1.82
N GLU A 158 3.03 0.66 1.79
CA GLU A 158 2.22 1.26 2.84
C GLU A 158 2.43 0.53 4.18
N LYS A 159 2.14 1.20 5.29
CA LYS A 159 2.11 0.65 6.64
C LYS A 159 0.68 0.71 7.13
N CYS A 160 0.16 -0.41 7.62
CA CYS A 160 -1.16 -0.40 8.23
C CYS A 160 -1.08 0.07 9.69
N LEU A 161 -1.74 1.19 9.98
CA LEU A 161 -1.87 1.72 11.34
C LEU A 161 -2.90 0.95 12.15
N THR A 162 -4.05 0.65 11.55
CA THR A 162 -5.14 -0.07 12.23
C THR A 162 -6.16 -0.61 11.23
N SER A 163 -6.90 -1.63 11.65
CA SER A 163 -8.05 -2.20 10.95
C SER A 163 -9.27 -2.21 11.88
N LEU A 164 -10.39 -1.68 11.40
CA LEU A 164 -11.62 -1.48 12.16
C LEU A 164 -12.84 -1.92 11.34
N ASP A 165 -13.94 -2.17 12.04
CA ASP A 165 -15.24 -2.31 11.39
C ASP A 165 -15.76 -0.93 10.95
N TYR A 166 -16.46 -0.90 9.82
CA TYR A 166 -17.02 0.36 9.32
C TYR A 166 -18.20 0.82 10.20
N PRO A 167 -18.14 2.03 10.81
CA PRO A 167 -19.03 2.37 11.92
C PRO A 167 -20.43 2.87 11.50
N PHE A 168 -20.70 3.06 10.20
CA PHE A 168 -21.93 3.67 9.71
C PHE A 168 -22.99 2.65 9.25
N GLY A 169 -23.20 1.60 10.04
CA GLY A 169 -24.33 0.67 9.89
C GLY A 169 -24.17 -0.44 8.84
N ASP A 170 -23.04 -0.53 8.16
CA ASP A 170 -22.71 -1.67 7.28
C ASP A 170 -21.57 -2.50 7.88
N SER A 171 -21.95 -3.52 8.66
CA SER A 171 -21.02 -4.44 9.30
C SER A 171 -20.27 -5.36 8.33
N ASN A 172 -20.67 -5.39 7.05
CA ASN A 172 -19.98 -6.16 6.03
C ASN A 172 -18.83 -5.39 5.38
N ARG A 173 -18.56 -4.17 5.83
CA ARG A 173 -17.45 -3.34 5.37
C ARG A 173 -16.34 -3.27 6.41
N ALA A 174 -15.11 -3.19 5.94
CA ALA A 174 -13.93 -2.93 6.75
C ALA A 174 -13.37 -1.54 6.43
N MET A 175 -12.69 -0.97 7.42
CA MET A 175 -11.93 0.26 7.29
C MET A 175 -10.51 0.01 7.76
N ILE A 176 -9.51 0.40 6.97
CA ILE A 176 -8.11 0.36 7.37
C ILE A 176 -7.49 1.74 7.22
N ALA A 177 -6.57 2.10 8.12
CA ALA A 177 -5.81 3.34 8.04
C ALA A 177 -4.34 3.02 7.74
N MET A 178 -3.74 3.77 6.82
CA MET A 178 -2.43 3.46 6.25
C MET A 178 -1.58 4.73 6.06
N GLU A 179 -0.25 4.57 6.10
CA GLU A 179 0.72 5.63 5.77
C GLU A 179 1.95 5.04 5.05
N PRO A 180 2.70 5.78 4.22
CA PRO A 180 2.50 7.18 3.86
C PRO A 180 1.48 7.35 2.72
N VAL A 181 0.92 8.56 2.60
CA VAL A 181 0.21 9.01 1.39
C VAL A 181 1.22 9.68 0.45
N VAL A 182 1.20 9.30 -0.83
CA VAL A 182 2.00 10.02 -1.85
C VAL A 182 1.39 11.39 -2.07
N VAL A 183 2.13 12.42 -1.70
CA VAL A 183 1.75 13.82 -1.89
C VAL A 183 2.29 14.32 -3.24
N GLY A 184 1.47 15.06 -3.98
CA GLY A 184 1.86 15.65 -5.26
C GLY A 184 1.46 14.80 -6.47
N LYS A 185 2.09 15.05 -7.63
CA LYS A 185 1.80 14.32 -8.86
C LYS A 185 2.54 12.98 -8.89
N SER A 186 1.79 11.91 -9.14
CA SER A 186 2.33 10.56 -9.33
C SER A 186 1.92 9.95 -10.66
N VAL A 187 2.68 8.96 -11.10
CA VAL A 187 2.41 8.11 -12.28
C VAL A 187 2.46 6.64 -11.87
N SER A 188 1.79 5.77 -12.62
CA SER A 188 1.82 4.31 -12.42
C SER A 188 2.83 3.59 -13.31
N ASN A 189 3.45 4.28 -14.27
CA ASN A 189 4.42 3.69 -15.17
C ASN A 189 5.74 4.48 -15.11
N ILE A 190 6.86 3.75 -14.99
CA ILE A 190 8.21 4.33 -14.97
C ILE A 190 8.48 5.11 -16.26
N ALA A 191 7.94 4.67 -17.41
CA ALA A 191 8.12 5.34 -18.70
C ALA A 191 7.54 6.77 -18.73
N ASP A 192 6.57 7.08 -17.86
CA ASP A 192 5.90 8.38 -17.81
C ASP A 192 6.66 9.42 -16.95
N LEU A 193 7.79 9.04 -16.34
CA LEU A 193 8.60 9.97 -15.55
C LEU A 193 9.35 10.95 -16.46
N PRO A 194 9.45 12.24 -16.06
CA PRO A 194 9.87 13.30 -16.97
C PRO A 194 11.37 13.30 -17.29
N THR A 195 12.21 12.61 -16.51
CA THR A 195 13.66 12.60 -16.71
C THR A 195 14.25 11.20 -16.57
N PRO A 196 15.34 10.88 -17.29
CA PRO A 196 16.04 9.60 -17.15
C PRO A 196 16.48 9.30 -15.71
N ALA A 197 17.00 10.29 -14.98
CA ALA A 197 17.46 10.11 -13.60
C ALA A 197 16.34 9.65 -12.64
N LEU A 198 15.11 10.15 -12.85
CA LEU A 198 13.96 9.70 -12.06
C LEU A 198 13.55 8.28 -12.42
N ARG A 199 13.63 7.91 -13.71
CA ARG A 199 13.38 6.53 -14.17
C ARG A 199 14.37 5.55 -13.55
N GLU A 200 15.66 5.91 -13.56
CA GLU A 200 16.71 5.11 -12.92
C GLU A 200 16.47 4.94 -11.41
N THR A 201 16.10 6.03 -10.73
CA THR A 201 15.77 6.00 -9.30
C THR A 201 14.57 5.08 -9.01
N ALA A 202 13.52 5.17 -9.83
CA ALA A 202 12.33 4.35 -9.67
C ALA A 202 12.61 2.86 -9.90
N VAL A 203 13.41 2.52 -10.92
CA VAL A 203 13.85 1.14 -11.19
C VAL A 203 14.67 0.59 -10.02
N ASP A 204 15.63 1.35 -9.50
CA ASP A 204 16.44 0.93 -8.36
C ASP A 204 15.56 0.65 -7.12
N GLN A 205 14.64 1.55 -6.80
CA GLN A 205 13.72 1.36 -5.67
C GLN A 205 12.78 0.18 -5.89
N LEU A 206 12.22 0.01 -7.09
CA LEU A 206 11.30 -1.09 -7.38
C LEU A 206 11.97 -2.46 -7.19
N MET A 207 13.21 -2.62 -7.65
CA MET A 207 13.97 -3.87 -7.44
C MET A 207 14.25 -4.14 -5.96
N ARG A 208 14.59 -3.09 -5.20
CA ARG A 208 14.81 -3.21 -3.76
C ARG A 208 13.55 -3.63 -3.02
N ILE A 209 12.42 -2.99 -3.33
CA ILE A 209 11.12 -3.30 -2.72
C ILE A 209 10.74 -4.76 -3.00
N MET A 210 10.87 -5.21 -4.26
CA MET A 210 10.60 -6.60 -4.64
C MET A 210 11.42 -7.58 -3.79
N LEU A 211 12.73 -7.39 -3.69
CA LEU A 211 13.58 -8.27 -2.89
C LEU A 211 13.27 -8.20 -1.40
N GLN A 212 13.00 -7.02 -0.85
CA GLN A 212 12.65 -6.86 0.55
C GLN A 212 11.33 -7.56 0.90
N MET A 213 10.30 -7.44 0.04
CA MET A 213 9.04 -8.16 0.20
C MET A 213 9.25 -9.69 0.12
N MET A 214 10.00 -10.16 -0.87
CA MET A 214 10.30 -11.60 -1.00
C MET A 214 11.12 -12.12 0.18
N ALA A 215 12.08 -11.34 0.71
CA ALA A 215 12.86 -11.67 1.90
C ALA A 215 11.98 -11.77 3.15
N ALA A 216 10.97 -10.90 3.25
CA ALA A 216 9.93 -10.96 4.25
C ALA A 216 8.91 -12.08 3.98
N GLY A 217 9.07 -12.89 2.93
CA GLY A 217 8.17 -13.98 2.61
C GLY A 217 6.77 -13.49 2.23
N VAL A 218 6.67 -12.34 1.56
CA VAL A 218 5.41 -11.76 1.09
C VAL A 218 5.53 -11.46 -0.40
N VAL A 219 4.49 -11.82 -1.16
CA VAL A 219 4.39 -11.55 -2.60
C VAL A 219 2.98 -11.13 -2.98
N THR A 220 2.80 -10.44 -4.10
CA THR A 220 1.49 -10.06 -4.64
C THR A 220 1.40 -10.39 -6.13
N THR A 221 0.20 -10.71 -6.60
CA THR A 221 -0.09 -10.92 -8.03
C THR A 221 -0.56 -9.66 -8.73
N ASP A 222 -0.91 -8.62 -7.97
CA ASP A 222 -1.33 -7.33 -8.48
C ASP A 222 -0.37 -6.26 -7.96
N VAL A 223 0.53 -5.80 -8.84
CA VAL A 223 1.54 -4.80 -8.51
C VAL A 223 1.07 -3.44 -8.98
N GLN A 224 0.69 -2.58 -8.04
CA GLN A 224 0.24 -1.22 -8.32
C GLN A 224 1.21 -0.18 -7.74
N PRO A 225 2.16 0.34 -8.53
CA PRO A 225 3.06 1.38 -8.06
C PRO A 225 2.42 2.77 -8.16
N LEU A 226 2.63 3.59 -7.13
CA LEU A 226 2.56 5.04 -7.21
C LEU A 226 3.97 5.62 -7.21
N ILE A 227 4.33 6.31 -8.29
CA ILE A 227 5.69 6.81 -8.49
C ILE A 227 5.67 8.33 -8.50
N SER A 228 6.39 8.95 -7.58
CA SER A 228 6.51 10.42 -7.50
C SER A 228 7.18 10.98 -8.75
N THR A 229 6.53 11.91 -9.42
CA THR A 229 7.08 12.60 -10.60
C THR A 229 8.19 13.61 -10.25
N GLU A 230 8.37 13.91 -8.96
CA GLU A 230 9.35 14.87 -8.47
C GLU A 230 10.62 14.17 -7.95
N THR A 231 10.48 13.00 -7.33
CA THR A 231 11.58 12.30 -6.65
C THR A 231 11.92 10.94 -7.26
N GLY A 232 11.05 10.38 -8.11
CA GLY A 232 11.17 8.99 -8.57
C GLY A 232 10.92 7.96 -7.46
N SER A 233 10.45 8.39 -6.29
CA SER A 233 10.14 7.50 -5.18
C SER A 233 8.97 6.58 -5.52
N VAL A 234 9.13 5.28 -5.25
CA VAL A 234 8.11 4.26 -5.50
C VAL A 234 7.42 3.89 -4.19
N LEU A 235 6.09 3.87 -4.20
CA LEU A 235 5.25 3.27 -3.18
C LEU A 235 4.36 2.23 -3.83
N LEU A 236 4.49 0.96 -3.45
CA LEU A 236 3.51 -0.06 -3.85
C LEU A 236 2.29 0.06 -2.94
N ILE A 237 1.13 0.20 -3.58
CA ILE A 237 -0.17 0.29 -2.93
C ILE A 237 -1.02 -0.94 -3.27
N ASP A 238 -2.17 -1.05 -2.61
CA ASP A 238 -3.18 -2.07 -2.87
C ASP A 238 -2.68 -3.51 -2.67
N MET A 239 -2.42 -3.88 -1.40
CA MET A 239 -1.95 -5.22 -1.05
C MET A 239 -3.09 -6.23 -0.84
N THR A 240 -4.23 -6.04 -1.52
CA THR A 240 -5.42 -6.89 -1.39
C THR A 240 -5.23 -8.31 -1.89
N GLU A 241 -4.32 -8.52 -2.85
CA GLU A 241 -3.95 -9.83 -3.40
C GLU A 241 -2.63 -10.37 -2.80
N ALA A 242 -2.00 -9.61 -1.92
CA ALA A 242 -0.75 -10.00 -1.30
C ALA A 242 -0.94 -11.20 -0.36
N GLN A 243 0.03 -12.09 -0.36
CA GLN A 243 0.03 -13.34 0.38
C GLN A 243 1.40 -13.60 1.01
N GLU A 244 1.36 -14.18 2.20
CA GLU A 244 2.55 -14.74 2.84
C GLU A 244 2.91 -16.08 2.21
N ILE A 245 4.18 -16.25 1.86
CA ILE A 245 4.75 -17.52 1.44
C ILE A 245 5.02 -18.38 2.67
N SER A 246 4.66 -19.66 2.59
CA SER A 246 4.96 -20.61 3.65
C SER A 246 6.48 -20.81 3.84
N SER A 247 6.89 -21.14 5.07
CA SER A 247 8.31 -21.40 5.39
C SER A 247 8.91 -22.56 4.59
N THR A 248 8.07 -23.49 4.14
CA THR A 248 8.41 -24.54 3.18
C THR A 248 7.56 -24.33 1.93
N PRO A 249 8.03 -23.50 0.96
CA PRO A 249 7.19 -23.05 -0.16
C PRO A 249 6.55 -24.21 -0.92
N THR A 250 5.24 -24.13 -1.06
CA THR A 250 4.44 -25.03 -1.89
C THR A 250 4.59 -24.66 -3.37
N PHE A 251 4.10 -25.51 -4.27
CA PHE A 251 4.01 -25.17 -5.70
C PHE A 251 3.25 -23.86 -5.95
N VAL A 252 2.17 -23.62 -5.20
CA VAL A 252 1.37 -22.40 -5.31
C VAL A 252 2.17 -21.18 -4.87
N ASP A 253 2.91 -21.28 -3.77
CA ASP A 253 3.78 -20.18 -3.30
C ASP A 253 4.83 -19.80 -4.34
N LEU A 254 5.44 -20.80 -4.98
CA LEU A 254 6.45 -20.59 -6.03
C LEU A 254 5.83 -19.96 -7.28
N ALA A 255 4.60 -20.35 -7.64
CA ALA A 255 3.87 -19.73 -8.74
C ALA A 255 3.54 -18.26 -8.45
N LEU A 256 3.09 -17.94 -7.23
CA LEU A 256 2.83 -16.57 -6.78
C LEU A 256 4.10 -15.73 -6.80
N ALA A 257 5.21 -16.26 -6.27
CA ALA A 257 6.50 -15.58 -6.29
C ALA A 257 6.99 -15.31 -7.71
N THR A 258 6.81 -16.26 -8.63
CA THR A 258 7.15 -16.09 -10.05
C THR A 258 6.25 -15.05 -10.73
N SER A 259 4.95 -15.03 -10.39
CA SER A 259 4.03 -14.02 -10.90
C SER A 259 4.44 -12.63 -10.42
N PHE A 260 4.75 -12.48 -9.14
CA PHE A 260 5.18 -11.22 -8.54
C PHE A 260 6.44 -10.68 -9.22
N THR A 261 7.47 -11.52 -9.40
CA THR A 261 8.69 -11.08 -10.09
C THR A 261 8.39 -10.66 -11.52
N SER A 262 7.55 -11.40 -12.24
CA SER A 262 7.18 -11.09 -13.62
C SER A 262 6.43 -9.76 -13.74
N GLU A 263 5.47 -9.49 -12.86
CA GLU A 263 4.76 -8.20 -12.79
C GLU A 263 5.72 -7.04 -12.57
N ILE A 264 6.66 -7.19 -11.63
CA ILE A 264 7.68 -6.17 -11.35
C ILE A 264 8.59 -5.94 -12.57
N TRP A 265 9.06 -7.00 -13.23
CA TRP A 265 9.90 -6.88 -14.42
C TRP A 265 9.18 -6.22 -15.60
N ASN A 266 7.87 -6.44 -15.75
CA ASN A 266 7.08 -5.80 -16.80
C ASN A 266 6.96 -4.28 -16.63
N LEU A 267 7.19 -3.76 -15.42
CA LEU A 267 7.23 -2.31 -15.16
C LEU A 267 8.57 -1.67 -15.54
N VAL A 268 9.63 -2.47 -15.75
CA VAL A 268 10.98 -1.99 -16.08
C VAL A 268 11.08 -1.73 -17.58
N PRO A 269 11.36 -0.48 -17.99
CA PRO A 269 11.62 -0.19 -19.40
C PRO A 269 12.84 -0.95 -19.95
N GLU A 270 12.77 -1.39 -21.22
CA GLU A 270 13.81 -2.23 -21.84
C GLU A 270 15.22 -1.58 -21.79
N ASP A 271 15.30 -0.26 -21.93
CA ASP A 271 16.54 0.51 -21.85
C ASP A 271 17.18 0.54 -20.44
N LEU A 272 16.42 0.16 -19.40
CA LEU A 272 16.86 0.17 -18.00
C LEU A 272 17.01 -1.24 -17.41
N VAL A 273 16.83 -2.29 -18.21
CA VAL A 273 16.96 -3.68 -17.78
C VAL A 273 18.30 -3.99 -17.13
N GLN A 274 19.41 -3.50 -17.69
CA GLN A 274 20.74 -3.72 -17.11
C GLN A 274 20.89 -3.06 -15.74
N LEU A 275 20.31 -1.87 -15.56
CA LEU A 275 20.29 -1.19 -14.27
C LEU A 275 19.48 -2.01 -13.25
N ALA A 276 18.29 -2.48 -13.63
CA ALA A 276 17.46 -3.31 -12.77
C ALA A 276 18.20 -4.58 -12.29
N SER A 277 18.88 -5.29 -13.19
CA SER A 277 19.71 -6.45 -12.83
C SER A 277 20.82 -6.10 -11.84
N ASN A 278 21.49 -4.96 -12.03
CA ASN A 278 22.56 -4.51 -11.13
C ASN A 278 22.01 -4.13 -9.75
N SER A 279 20.88 -3.41 -9.70
CA SER A 279 20.18 -3.05 -8.46
C SER A 279 19.71 -4.28 -7.69
N LEU A 280 19.13 -5.26 -8.40
CA LEU A 280 18.71 -6.54 -7.84
C LEU A 280 19.89 -7.28 -7.19
N LEU A 281 21.01 -7.42 -7.91
CA LEU A 281 22.21 -8.08 -7.40
C LEU A 281 22.82 -7.32 -6.21
N SER A 282 22.81 -5.99 -6.25
CA SER A 282 23.33 -5.16 -5.16
C SER A 282 22.50 -5.34 -3.88
N GLU A 283 21.17 -5.26 -3.98
CA GLU A 283 20.28 -5.45 -2.83
C GLU A 283 20.35 -6.88 -2.30
N TRP A 284 20.42 -7.88 -3.18
CA TRP A 284 20.63 -9.27 -2.76
C TRP A 284 21.85 -9.41 -1.85
N LYS A 285 23.00 -8.84 -2.26
CA LYS A 285 24.24 -8.89 -1.49
C LYS A 285 24.11 -8.21 -0.13
N LEU A 286 23.34 -7.12 -0.06
CA LEU A 286 23.08 -6.42 1.19
C LEU A 286 22.24 -7.29 2.13
N LEU A 287 21.17 -7.89 1.61
CA LEU A 287 20.31 -8.79 2.37
C LEU A 287 21.07 -10.02 2.85
N GLU A 288 21.90 -10.64 2.01
CA GLU A 288 22.78 -11.76 2.37
C GLU A 288 23.76 -11.42 3.50
N LYS A 289 24.37 -10.24 3.46
CA LYS A 289 25.30 -9.78 4.52
C LYS A 289 24.58 -9.46 5.83
N SER A 290 23.35 -8.98 5.76
CA SER A 290 22.55 -8.63 6.94
C SER A 290 22.00 -9.85 7.70
N ASN A 291 22.26 -11.06 7.19
CA ASN A 291 21.37 -12.19 7.37
C ASN A 291 21.60 -13.08 8.60
N ASP A 292 21.46 -12.47 9.79
CA ASP A 292 21.20 -13.21 11.03
C ASP A 292 19.71 -13.61 11.20
N ARG A 293 18.80 -13.28 10.25
CA ARG A 293 17.34 -13.41 10.47
C ARG A 293 16.48 -14.02 9.36
N HIS A 294 16.93 -14.16 8.10
CA HIS A 294 16.07 -14.63 7.01
C HIS A 294 16.80 -15.58 6.05
N GLN A 295 16.90 -16.87 6.41
CA GLN A 295 17.38 -17.88 5.45
C GLN A 295 16.39 -17.96 4.28
N TRP A 296 16.82 -17.47 3.12
CA TRP A 296 16.09 -17.62 1.87
C TRP A 296 15.96 -19.11 1.55
N SER A 297 14.77 -19.57 1.21
CA SER A 297 14.63 -20.94 0.72
C SER A 297 15.36 -21.09 -0.62
N ALA A 298 15.97 -22.25 -0.85
CA ALA A 298 16.67 -22.54 -2.10
C ALA A 298 15.77 -22.34 -3.33
N SER A 299 14.47 -22.60 -3.20
CA SER A 299 13.49 -22.43 -4.27
C SER A 299 13.26 -20.96 -4.63
N ILE A 300 13.16 -20.06 -3.65
CA ILE A 300 13.05 -18.61 -3.92
C ILE A 300 14.33 -18.08 -4.56
N VAL A 301 15.49 -18.57 -4.09
CA VAL A 301 16.77 -18.26 -4.72
C VAL A 301 16.79 -18.72 -6.18
N GLN A 302 16.24 -19.88 -6.48
CA GLN A 302 16.16 -20.40 -7.84
C GLN A 302 15.23 -19.56 -8.73
N ILE A 303 14.05 -19.15 -8.25
CA ILE A 303 13.13 -18.27 -8.99
C ILE A 303 13.84 -16.99 -9.42
N LEU A 304 14.62 -16.40 -8.52
CA LEU A 304 15.37 -15.18 -8.81
C LEU A 304 16.51 -15.46 -9.81
N LYS A 305 17.22 -16.59 -9.69
CA LYS A 305 18.26 -17.00 -10.65
C LYS A 305 17.72 -17.30 -12.05
N ASP A 306 16.51 -17.86 -12.14
CA ASP A 306 15.87 -18.22 -13.39
C ASP A 306 15.32 -17.00 -14.15
N GLN A 307 15.38 -15.80 -13.55
CA GLN A 307 15.06 -14.58 -14.26
C GLN A 307 16.09 -14.39 -15.41
N PRO A 308 15.64 -14.30 -16.67
CA PRO A 308 16.52 -14.34 -17.85
C PRO A 308 17.70 -13.38 -17.81
N LEU A 309 17.52 -12.25 -17.12
CA LEU A 309 18.45 -11.12 -17.07
C LEU A 309 19.52 -11.23 -15.98
N LEU A 310 19.33 -12.12 -15.00
CA LEU A 310 20.39 -12.47 -14.06
C LEU A 310 21.33 -13.53 -14.62
N SER A 311 20.91 -14.32 -15.62
CA SER A 311 21.74 -15.39 -16.17
C SER A 311 23.04 -14.91 -16.83
N GLU A 312 23.06 -13.69 -17.39
CA GLU A 312 24.25 -13.10 -18.02
C GLU A 312 25.16 -12.34 -17.03
N VAL A 313 24.59 -11.66 -16.03
CA VAL A 313 25.34 -10.87 -15.04
C VAL A 313 25.81 -11.72 -13.85
N ALA A 314 25.06 -12.77 -13.50
CA ALA A 314 25.35 -13.65 -12.37
C ALA A 314 26.22 -14.86 -12.71
N ALA A 315 26.52 -15.11 -14.00
CA ALA A 315 27.47 -16.15 -14.41
C ALA A 315 28.82 -16.02 -13.68
N ASP A 316 29.25 -14.79 -13.37
CA ASP A 316 30.47 -14.50 -12.61
C ASP A 316 30.31 -14.65 -11.09
N TYR A 317 29.09 -14.65 -10.56
CA TYR A 317 28.81 -14.70 -9.12
C TYR A 317 28.39 -16.10 -8.62
N ILE A 318 27.87 -16.95 -9.52
CA ILE A 318 27.19 -18.21 -9.17
C ILE A 318 28.15 -19.39 -8.96
N GLY A 319 29.43 -19.28 -9.35
CA GLY A 319 30.42 -20.34 -9.13
C GLY A 319 30.63 -20.75 -7.66
N GLU A 320 30.25 -19.91 -6.69
CA GLU A 320 30.50 -20.15 -5.26
C GLU A 320 29.36 -20.88 -4.51
N TYR A 321 28.12 -20.84 -4.99
CA TYR A 321 26.96 -21.39 -4.24
C TYR A 321 26.55 -22.81 -4.65
N SER A 322 26.92 -23.26 -5.86
CA SER A 322 26.60 -24.61 -6.36
C SER A 322 27.47 -25.72 -5.79
N ASP A 323 28.55 -25.40 -5.05
CA ASP A 323 29.53 -26.39 -4.58
C ASP A 323 29.31 -26.87 -3.13
N GLY A 324 28.18 -26.53 -2.50
CA GLY A 324 27.82 -27.04 -1.17
C GLY A 324 28.87 -26.79 -0.07
N ARG A 325 29.80 -25.85 -0.29
CA ARG A 325 30.84 -25.47 0.67
C ARG A 325 30.49 -24.16 1.35
N LYS A 326 29.51 -24.23 2.26
CA LYS A 326 29.40 -23.47 3.51
C LYS A 326 28.17 -23.92 4.28
#